data_AF-A0A9P6HPF7-F1
#
_entry.id   AF-A0A9P6HPF7-F1
#
_cell.length_a   1.000
_cell.length_b   1.000
_cell.length_c   1.000
_cell.angle_alpha   90.00
_cell.angle_beta   90.00
_cell.angle_gamma   90.00
#
_symmetry.space_group_name_H-M   'P 1'
#
loop_
_entity.id
_entity.type
_entity.pdbx_description
1 polymer ?
#
loop_
_entity_poly.entity_id
_entity_poly.type
_entity_poly.pdbx_seq_one_letter_code
_entity_poly.pdbx_strand_id
1 'polypeptide(L)'
;MISYASCLFSTLFRLSVFVFLRIIPTGLAKFVLPTLYSLYISALFLSRNEDDLLKTDPGIVKRHGLYQQVSRLFTVILTLPTTSRRLRLSSLLVNSLLLLASIEFAVEDYLYDAPDAVFTRLGAIYPDKAKLVIRYPHFKDPIHVVWRKVRGSPDAQIQPWTLGSPVMLSEAGDWVNSTTISPLWPNTVYEYSLASSDKELLSYPSVPIKFKTFPDPRLPPSAPLRFVVSSCMKPNFPYVPFKGGRIRGMDLLADYLWPTDSTSAAVSSTPQPSNMEAGLTNYPGEVALSAPAEFMLFLGDSVYADVPYYFGDNLDAYRRLYRRIYQSPSFRRVYERLPDHI
;
A
#
# COMPACT_ATOMS: atom_id res chain seq x y z
N MET A 1 40.82 -21.52 0.35
CA MET A 1 39.59 -21.48 1.18
C MET A 1 38.92 -20.10 1.16
N ILE A 2 39.69 -19.01 1.18
CA ILE A 2 39.19 -17.63 1.16
C ILE A 2 38.32 -17.33 -0.07
N SER A 3 38.62 -17.91 -1.23
CA SER A 3 37.83 -17.72 -2.45
C SER A 3 36.34 -18.06 -2.29
N TYR A 4 36.00 -19.08 -1.49
CA TYR A 4 34.61 -19.46 -1.23
C TYR A 4 33.93 -18.66 -0.10
N ALA A 5 34.71 -17.91 0.70
CA ALA A 5 34.13 -17.05 1.74
C ALA A 5 33.23 -15.97 1.13
N SER A 6 33.61 -15.42 -0.03
CA SER A 6 32.79 -14.46 -0.79
C SER A 6 31.43 -15.06 -1.22
N CYS A 7 31.43 -16.32 -1.68
CA CYS A 7 30.24 -17.09 -2.01
C CYS A 7 29.34 -17.29 -0.78
N LEU A 8 29.91 -17.70 0.36
CA LEU A 8 29.17 -17.90 1.60
C LEU A 8 28.50 -16.60 2.09
N PHE A 9 29.25 -15.50 2.20
CA PHE A 9 28.67 -14.23 2.67
C PHE A 9 27.67 -13.66 1.66
N SER A 10 27.91 -13.79 0.36
CA SER A 10 26.96 -13.34 -0.66
C SER A 10 25.65 -14.13 -0.62
N THR A 11 25.70 -15.44 -0.44
CA THR A 11 24.50 -16.28 -0.41
C THR A 11 23.69 -16.04 0.86
N LEU A 12 24.36 -15.94 2.01
CA LEU A 12 23.74 -15.54 3.28
C LEU A 12 23.10 -14.15 3.17
N PHE A 13 23.82 -13.16 2.62
CA PHE A 13 23.28 -11.82 2.39
C PHE A 13 22.01 -11.84 1.54
N ARG A 14 22.02 -12.54 0.39
CA ARG A 14 20.84 -12.63 -0.49
C ARG A 14 19.65 -13.32 0.18
N LEU A 15 19.91 -14.38 0.94
CA LEU A 15 18.87 -15.06 1.71
C LEU A 15 18.29 -14.12 2.77
N SER A 16 19.13 -13.40 3.52
CA SER A 16 18.69 -12.43 4.52
C SER A 16 17.89 -11.28 3.90
N VAL A 17 18.31 -10.75 2.74
CA VAL A 17 17.55 -9.73 2.00
C VAL A 17 16.19 -10.29 1.54
N PHE A 18 16.15 -11.51 1.02
CA PHE A 18 14.90 -12.15 0.61
C PHE A 18 13.94 -12.30 1.79
N VAL A 19 14.42 -12.81 2.92
CA VAL A 19 13.62 -12.92 4.15
C VAL A 19 13.12 -11.56 4.59
N PHE A 20 13.98 -10.55 4.61
CA PHE A 20 13.64 -9.19 5.02
C PHE A 20 12.57 -8.54 4.14
N LEU A 21 12.72 -8.62 2.82
CA LEU A 21 11.86 -7.93 1.85
C LEU A 21 10.57 -8.69 1.50
N ARG A 22 10.54 -10.01 1.70
CA ARG A 22 9.42 -10.88 1.27
C ARG A 22 8.71 -11.62 2.38
N ILE A 23 9.38 -11.96 3.48
CA ILE A 23 8.84 -12.84 4.51
C ILE A 23 8.52 -12.05 5.79
N ILE A 24 9.47 -11.27 6.31
CA ILE A 24 9.27 -10.52 7.55
C ILE A 24 10.18 -9.27 7.63
N PRO A 25 9.62 -8.07 7.84
CA PRO A 25 10.39 -6.84 7.96
C PRO A 25 10.99 -6.70 9.37
N THR A 26 12.00 -7.50 9.73
CA THR A 26 12.54 -7.49 11.10
C THR A 26 13.44 -6.29 11.38
N GLY A 27 13.42 -5.79 12.61
CA GLY A 27 14.36 -4.78 13.09
C GLY A 27 15.82 -5.28 13.21
N LEU A 28 16.07 -6.59 13.13
CA LEU A 28 17.42 -7.16 13.13
C LEU A 28 18.16 -6.93 11.81
N ALA A 29 17.43 -6.77 10.71
CA ALA A 29 17.99 -6.55 9.38
C ALA A 29 18.91 -5.33 9.31
N LYS A 30 18.65 -4.30 10.13
CA LYS A 30 19.49 -3.10 10.24
C LYS A 30 20.94 -3.39 10.68
N PHE A 31 21.17 -4.50 11.38
CA PHE A 31 22.50 -4.94 11.77
C PHE A 31 23.03 -6.05 10.86
N VAL A 32 22.18 -7.02 10.51
CA VAL A 32 22.60 -8.22 9.76
C VAL A 32 22.94 -7.89 8.30
N LEU A 33 22.14 -7.07 7.61
CA LEU A 33 22.37 -6.77 6.20
C LEU A 33 23.67 -6.00 5.94
N PRO A 34 23.97 -4.88 6.64
CA PRO A 34 25.21 -4.15 6.41
C PRO A 34 26.45 -4.96 6.82
N THR A 35 26.36 -5.78 7.87
CA THR A 35 27.49 -6.63 8.31
C THR A 35 27.81 -7.72 7.28
N LEU A 36 26.81 -8.47 6.82
CA LEU A 36 26.99 -9.48 5.77
C LEU A 36 27.50 -8.88 4.45
N TYR A 37 26.99 -7.71 4.07
CA TYR A 37 27.46 -7.01 2.87
C TYR A 37 28.92 -6.57 3.03
N SER A 38 29.30 -6.04 4.19
CA SER A 38 30.69 -5.62 4.47
C SER A 38 31.65 -6.81 4.46
N LEU A 39 31.26 -7.93 5.06
CA LEU A 39 32.04 -9.18 5.01
C LEU A 39 32.20 -9.71 3.58
N TYR A 40 31.14 -9.64 2.77
CA TYR A 40 31.19 -9.99 1.36
C TYR A 40 32.21 -9.13 0.58
N ILE A 41 32.15 -7.80 0.75
CA ILE A 41 33.07 -6.87 0.09
C ILE A 41 34.52 -7.14 0.52
N SER A 42 34.77 -7.29 1.81
CA SER A 42 36.09 -7.62 2.35
C SER A 42 36.63 -8.94 1.79
N ALA A 43 35.80 -9.99 1.72
CA ALA A 43 36.19 -11.27 1.13
C ALA A 43 36.49 -11.16 -0.37
N LEU A 44 35.77 -10.30 -1.10
CA LEU A 44 35.99 -10.05 -2.52
C LEU A 44 37.32 -9.34 -2.77
N PHE A 45 37.68 -8.36 -1.93
CA PHE A 45 38.98 -7.69 -1.99
C PHE A 45 40.13 -8.64 -1.64
N LEU A 46 39.96 -9.47 -0.61
CA LEU A 46 40.99 -10.42 -0.18
C LEU A 46 41.25 -11.49 -1.25
N SER A 47 40.20 -12.03 -1.86
CA SER A 47 40.32 -13.01 -2.96
C SER A 47 40.98 -12.42 -4.20
N ARG A 48 40.82 -11.12 -4.47
CA ARG A 48 41.49 -10.45 -5.60
C ARG A 48 43.01 -10.41 -5.40
N ASN A 49 43.46 -10.09 -4.18
CA ASN A 49 44.88 -10.04 -3.87
C ASN A 49 45.53 -11.43 -4.00
N GLU A 50 44.82 -12.48 -3.58
CA GLU A 50 45.25 -13.88 -3.72
C GLU A 50 45.37 -14.30 -5.19
N ASP A 51 44.38 -13.95 -6.03
CA ASP A 51 44.42 -14.19 -7.48
C ASP A 51 45.59 -13.49 -8.16
N ASP A 52 45.90 -12.25 -7.75
CA ASP A 52 47.00 -11.48 -8.32
C ASP A 52 48.38 -12.03 -7.89
N LEU A 53 48.50 -12.58 -6.67
CA LEU A 53 49.71 -13.31 -6.22
C LEU A 53 49.91 -14.63 -6.98
N LEU A 54 48.84 -15.42 -7.17
CA LEU A 54 48.89 -16.74 -7.80
C LEU A 54 49.13 -16.70 -9.32
N LYS A 55 48.82 -15.60 -10.01
CA LYS A 55 49.10 -15.44 -11.46
C LYS A 55 50.59 -15.35 -11.79
N THR A 56 51.43 -15.07 -10.79
CA THR A 56 52.88 -14.97 -10.95
C THR A 56 53.54 -16.35 -11.13
N ASP A 57 52.85 -17.44 -10.78
CA ASP A 57 53.34 -18.81 -10.91
C ASP A 57 52.77 -19.54 -12.16
N PRO A 58 53.60 -19.90 -13.15
CA PRO A 58 53.14 -20.48 -14.42
C PRO A 58 52.57 -21.91 -14.32
N GLY A 59 52.83 -22.63 -13.22
CA GLY A 59 52.36 -24.01 -13.01
C GLY A 59 50.87 -24.14 -12.64
N ILE A 60 50.25 -23.07 -12.13
CA ILE A 60 48.89 -23.10 -11.57
C ILE A 60 47.82 -22.82 -12.64
N VAL A 61 48.20 -22.14 -13.74
CA VAL A 61 47.32 -21.79 -14.87
C VAL A 61 46.61 -23.01 -15.47
N LYS A 62 47.26 -24.19 -15.48
CA LYS A 62 46.67 -25.45 -15.96
C LYS A 62 45.56 -26.01 -15.06
N ARG A 63 45.59 -25.78 -13.74
CA ARG A 63 44.55 -26.28 -12.81
C ARG A 63 43.25 -25.48 -12.90
N HIS A 64 43.31 -24.19 -13.26
CA HIS A 64 42.12 -23.36 -13.40
C HIS A 64 41.23 -23.71 -14.61
N GLY A 65 41.76 -24.41 -15.62
CA GLY A 65 40.97 -24.86 -16.78
C GLY A 65 39.87 -25.88 -16.42
N LEU A 66 40.04 -26.64 -15.32
CA LEU A 66 39.06 -27.63 -14.85
C LEU A 66 37.87 -27.01 -14.11
N TYR A 67 37.97 -25.74 -13.69
CA TYR A 67 36.94 -25.03 -12.93
C TYR A 67 35.88 -24.37 -13.84
N GLN A 68 36.07 -24.46 -15.15
CA GLN A 68 35.34 -23.73 -16.18
C GLN A 68 34.14 -24.50 -16.75
N GLN A 69 33.46 -25.30 -15.94
CA GLN A 69 32.27 -26.06 -16.36
C GLN A 69 30.97 -25.60 -15.68
N VAL A 70 31.04 -24.65 -14.74
CA VAL A 70 29.85 -24.09 -14.09
C VAL A 70 29.22 -23.02 -14.97
N SER A 71 27.91 -23.08 -15.13
CA SER A 71 27.17 -22.13 -15.95
C SER A 71 27.28 -20.70 -15.43
N ARG A 72 27.39 -19.73 -16.36
CA ARG A 72 27.58 -18.30 -16.05
C ARG A 72 26.49 -17.74 -15.13
N LEU A 73 25.27 -18.27 -15.22
CA LEU A 73 24.13 -17.88 -14.37
C LEU A 73 24.35 -18.31 -12.92
N PHE A 74 24.71 -19.57 -12.69
CA PHE A 74 25.00 -20.06 -11.33
C PHE A 74 26.20 -19.34 -10.72
N THR A 75 27.18 -18.97 -11.54
CA THR A 75 28.30 -18.12 -11.09
C THR A 75 27.84 -16.80 -10.51
N VAL A 76 26.85 -16.13 -11.13
CA VAL A 76 26.31 -14.85 -10.62
C VAL A 76 25.34 -15.07 -9.46
N ILE A 77 24.52 -16.12 -9.49
CA ILE A 77 23.51 -16.43 -8.46
C ILE A 77 24.14 -16.84 -7.13
N LEU A 78 25.20 -17.64 -7.18
CA LEU A 78 25.91 -18.09 -5.98
C LEU A 78 27.19 -17.27 -5.72
N THR A 79 27.53 -16.34 -6.61
CA THR A 79 28.78 -15.55 -6.53
C THR A 79 30.00 -16.47 -6.40
N LEU A 80 30.07 -17.47 -7.28
CA LEU A 80 31.17 -18.44 -7.29
C LEU A 80 32.50 -17.74 -7.65
N PRO A 81 33.65 -18.30 -7.25
CA PRO A 81 34.96 -17.78 -7.66
C PRO A 81 35.09 -17.78 -9.19
N THR A 82 35.46 -16.63 -9.78
CA THR A 82 35.62 -16.47 -11.24
C THR A 82 36.80 -15.56 -11.55
N THR A 83 37.56 -15.93 -12.58
CA THR A 83 38.65 -15.11 -13.13
C THR A 83 38.13 -13.91 -13.92
N SER A 84 36.92 -14.00 -14.49
CA SER A 84 36.35 -12.94 -15.32
C SER A 84 35.99 -11.69 -14.50
N ARG A 85 36.39 -10.50 -14.99
CA ARG A 85 36.06 -9.22 -14.35
C ARG A 85 34.58 -8.87 -14.48
N ARG A 86 33.96 -9.21 -15.63
CA ARG A 86 32.55 -8.91 -15.91
C ARG A 86 31.59 -9.68 -14.98
N LEU A 87 31.80 -10.98 -14.74
CA LEU A 87 30.92 -11.76 -13.86
C LEU A 87 31.06 -11.31 -12.39
N ARG A 88 32.28 -10.99 -11.95
CA ARG A 88 32.52 -10.43 -10.61
C ARG A 88 31.81 -9.08 -10.43
N LEU A 89 31.96 -8.17 -11.41
CA LEU A 89 31.28 -6.88 -11.39
C LEU A 89 29.75 -7.04 -11.40
N SER A 90 29.22 -7.98 -12.19
CA SER A 90 27.77 -8.24 -12.20
C SER A 90 27.26 -8.77 -10.86
N SER A 91 28.02 -9.63 -10.19
CA SER A 91 27.63 -10.17 -8.87
C SER A 91 27.67 -9.09 -7.79
N LEU A 92 28.69 -8.21 -7.85
CA LEU A 92 28.77 -7.00 -7.02
C LEU A 92 27.56 -6.11 -7.26
N LEU A 93 27.26 -5.78 -8.52
CA LEU A 93 26.13 -4.93 -8.89
C LEU A 93 24.80 -5.48 -8.37
N VAL A 94 24.54 -6.78 -8.55
CA VAL A 94 23.31 -7.43 -8.02
C VAL A 94 23.22 -7.29 -6.50
N ASN A 95 24.30 -7.58 -5.77
CA ASN A 95 24.30 -7.44 -4.31
C ASN A 95 24.12 -5.98 -3.86
N SER A 96 24.75 -5.03 -4.57
CA SER A 96 24.58 -3.60 -4.29
C SER A 96 23.15 -3.13 -4.55
N LEU A 97 22.50 -3.58 -5.64
CA LEU A 97 21.09 -3.26 -5.90
C LEU A 97 20.17 -3.83 -4.83
N LEU A 98 20.42 -5.05 -4.36
CA LEU A 98 19.67 -5.66 -3.26
C LEU A 98 19.84 -4.91 -1.94
N LEU A 99 21.04 -4.39 -1.66
CA LEU A 99 21.28 -3.52 -0.52
C LEU A 99 20.50 -2.21 -0.65
N LEU A 100 20.55 -1.55 -1.81
CA LEU A 100 19.81 -0.32 -2.08
C LEU A 100 18.30 -0.53 -1.93
N ALA A 101 17.75 -1.63 -2.44
CA ALA A 101 16.36 -2.00 -2.25
C ALA A 101 15.98 -2.18 -0.77
N SER A 102 16.89 -2.77 0.01
CA SER A 102 16.69 -2.95 1.46
C SER A 102 16.72 -1.61 2.21
N ILE A 103 17.58 -0.68 1.78
CA ILE A 103 17.67 0.67 2.34
C ILE A 103 16.44 1.49 1.97
N GLU A 104 16.00 1.45 0.71
CA GLU A 104 14.78 2.13 0.25
C GLU A 104 13.58 1.72 1.10
N PHE A 105 13.35 0.40 1.25
CA PHE A 105 12.29 -0.12 2.10
C PHE A 105 12.40 0.32 3.56
N ALA A 106 13.63 0.43 4.09
CA ALA A 106 13.85 0.79 5.49
C ALA A 106 13.64 2.28 5.81
N VAL A 107 13.93 3.16 4.85
CA VAL A 107 13.82 4.61 5.03
C VAL A 107 12.47 5.13 4.50
N GLU A 108 11.68 4.29 3.84
CA GLU A 108 10.41 4.67 3.23
C GLU A 108 9.41 5.32 4.20
N ASP A 109 9.35 4.82 5.45
CA ASP A 109 8.50 5.34 6.51
C ASP A 109 8.84 6.79 6.90
N TYR A 110 10.06 7.25 6.59
CA TYR A 110 10.52 8.61 6.80
C TYR A 110 10.39 9.49 5.55
N LEU A 111 10.61 8.93 4.35
CA LEU A 111 10.55 9.68 3.09
C LEU A 111 9.13 10.13 2.74
N TYR A 112 8.11 9.35 3.13
CA TYR A 112 6.72 9.61 2.79
C TYR A 112 5.93 10.12 4.01
N ASP A 113 6.09 11.40 4.35
CA ASP A 113 5.40 12.02 5.51
C ASP A 113 3.93 12.38 5.25
N ALA A 114 3.59 12.63 3.99
CA ALA A 114 2.21 12.90 3.55
C ALA A 114 1.49 14.02 4.34
N PRO A 115 2.11 15.21 4.56
CA PRO A 115 1.49 16.28 5.36
C PRO A 115 0.15 16.73 4.78
N ASP A 116 0.04 16.76 3.45
CA ASP A 116 -1.15 17.18 2.72
C ASP A 116 -2.20 16.08 2.51
N ALA A 117 -2.11 14.95 3.23
CA ALA A 117 -3.03 13.82 3.06
C ALA A 117 -4.51 14.18 3.40
N VAL A 118 -5.31 14.45 2.38
CA VAL A 118 -6.76 14.66 2.55
C VAL A 118 -7.48 13.31 2.55
N PHE A 119 -8.29 13.05 3.57
CA PHE A 119 -9.12 11.84 3.60
C PHE A 119 -10.41 12.05 4.39
N THR A 120 -11.42 11.26 4.04
CA THR A 120 -12.65 11.13 4.82
C THR A 120 -13.04 9.66 4.84
N ARG A 121 -13.48 9.18 6.00
CA ARG A 121 -13.88 7.78 6.16
C ARG A 121 -15.04 7.63 7.12
N LEU A 122 -15.85 6.62 6.85
CA LEU A 122 -16.95 6.23 7.71
C LEU A 122 -16.39 5.40 8.87
N GLY A 123 -16.55 5.91 10.08
CA GLY A 123 -16.31 5.16 11.29
C GLY A 123 -17.53 4.30 11.65
N ALA A 124 -17.87 4.29 12.94
CA ALA A 124 -18.99 3.48 13.41
C ALA A 124 -20.34 3.91 12.83
N ILE A 125 -21.02 2.95 12.21
CA ILE A 125 -22.38 3.09 11.70
C ILE A 125 -23.35 2.47 12.71
N TYR A 126 -24.51 3.09 12.85
CA TYR A 126 -25.64 2.64 13.65
C TYR A 126 -26.90 2.63 12.77
N PRO A 127 -28.03 2.09 13.26
CA PRO A 127 -29.29 2.15 12.53
C PRO A 127 -29.79 3.59 12.32
N ASP A 128 -29.49 4.50 13.25
CA ASP A 128 -30.02 5.86 13.33
C ASP A 128 -28.98 6.97 13.10
N LYS A 129 -27.70 6.62 13.06
CA LYS A 129 -26.60 7.60 12.92
C LYS A 129 -25.34 6.98 12.32
N ALA A 130 -24.47 7.81 11.78
CA ALA A 130 -23.16 7.38 11.27
C ALA A 130 -22.07 8.36 11.72
N LYS A 131 -20.94 7.84 12.21
CA LYS A 131 -19.77 8.64 12.56
C LYS A 131 -18.86 8.80 11.34
N LEU A 132 -18.45 10.02 11.07
CA LEU A 132 -17.56 10.38 9.97
C LEU A 132 -16.28 10.97 10.55
N VAL A 133 -15.13 10.58 10.01
CA VAL A 133 -13.83 11.18 10.32
C VAL A 133 -13.35 11.92 9.08
N ILE A 134 -12.89 13.16 9.25
CA ILE A 134 -12.48 14.05 8.17
C ILE A 134 -11.11 14.61 8.51
N ARG A 135 -10.20 14.56 7.55
CA ARG A 135 -8.94 15.30 7.55
C ARG A 135 -8.85 16.18 6.32
N TYR A 136 -8.72 17.48 6.54
CA TYR A 136 -8.53 18.46 5.47
C TYR A 136 -7.48 19.49 5.90
N PRO A 137 -6.19 19.27 5.54
CA PRO A 137 -5.10 20.14 5.96
C PRO A 137 -5.25 21.54 5.36
N HIS A 138 -4.78 22.55 6.10
CA HIS A 138 -4.77 23.97 5.71
C HIS A 138 -6.14 24.62 5.42
N PHE A 139 -7.24 23.92 5.64
CA PHE A 139 -8.59 24.47 5.50
C PHE A 139 -8.98 25.22 6.77
N LYS A 140 -9.25 26.53 6.64
CA LYS A 140 -9.54 27.43 7.78
C LYS A 140 -11.03 27.55 8.09
N ASP A 141 -11.87 27.38 7.07
CA ASP A 141 -13.32 27.52 7.20
C ASP A 141 -13.92 26.23 7.79
N PRO A 142 -15.08 26.31 8.46
CA PRO A 142 -15.78 25.11 8.88
C PRO A 142 -16.19 24.28 7.67
N ILE A 143 -15.96 22.97 7.76
CA ILE A 143 -16.41 22.01 6.75
C ILE A 143 -17.80 21.52 7.14
N HIS A 144 -18.73 21.59 6.19
CA HIS A 144 -20.07 21.04 6.35
C HIS A 144 -20.17 19.68 5.69
N VAL A 145 -20.75 18.72 6.38
CA VAL A 145 -21.08 17.41 5.80
C VAL A 145 -22.45 17.49 5.17
N VAL A 146 -22.53 17.24 3.87
CA VAL A 146 -23.81 17.17 3.15
C VAL A 146 -24.14 15.73 2.85
N TRP A 147 -25.39 15.32 3.10
CA TRP A 147 -25.80 13.93 2.88
C TRP A 147 -27.22 13.84 2.33
N ARG A 148 -27.53 12.73 1.65
CA ARG A 148 -28.88 12.45 1.13
C ARG A 148 -29.16 10.96 1.01
N LYS A 149 -30.44 10.60 1.02
CA LYS A 149 -30.90 9.22 0.84
C LYS A 149 -30.85 8.81 -0.64
N VAL A 150 -30.24 7.66 -0.94
CA VAL A 150 -30.21 7.09 -2.29
C VAL A 150 -31.47 6.24 -2.48
N ARG A 151 -32.29 6.54 -3.49
CA ARG A 151 -33.44 5.70 -3.89
C ARG A 151 -33.00 4.77 -5.02
N GLY A 152 -33.29 3.47 -4.89
CA GLY A 152 -32.86 2.44 -5.85
C GLY A 152 -33.63 2.39 -7.19
N SER A 153 -34.27 3.49 -7.62
CA SER A 153 -34.95 3.55 -8.92
C SER A 153 -34.31 4.67 -9.76
N PRO A 154 -33.93 4.40 -11.01
CA PRO A 154 -33.26 5.38 -11.88
C PRO A 154 -34.13 6.62 -12.17
N ASP A 155 -35.46 6.51 -12.07
CA ASP A 155 -36.42 7.61 -12.25
C ASP A 155 -36.80 8.32 -10.93
N ALA A 156 -36.21 7.92 -9.80
CA ALA A 156 -36.50 8.58 -8.53
C ALA A 156 -35.81 9.94 -8.47
N GLN A 157 -36.61 11.02 -8.40
CA GLN A 157 -36.15 12.38 -8.13
C GLN A 157 -35.05 12.41 -7.08
N ILE A 158 -33.90 12.99 -7.46
CA ILE A 158 -32.74 13.18 -6.60
C ILE A 158 -33.19 13.99 -5.37
N GLN A 159 -33.07 13.42 -4.17
CA GLN A 159 -33.38 14.18 -2.97
C GLN A 159 -32.38 15.34 -2.80
N PRO A 160 -32.84 16.51 -2.33
CA PRO A 160 -31.94 17.62 -2.04
C PRO A 160 -30.95 17.23 -0.95
N TRP A 161 -29.76 17.83 -1.01
CA TRP A 161 -28.74 17.65 0.01
C TRP A 161 -29.23 18.18 1.36
N THR A 162 -29.10 17.35 2.39
CA THR A 162 -29.32 17.77 3.78
C THR A 162 -28.01 18.24 4.37
N LEU A 163 -28.04 19.43 4.98
CA LEU A 163 -26.87 20.03 5.62
C LEU A 163 -26.68 19.43 7.03
N GLY A 164 -25.49 18.90 7.28
CA GLY A 164 -25.06 18.40 8.59
C GLY A 164 -24.34 19.45 9.43
N SER A 165 -23.92 19.04 10.64
CA SER A 165 -23.21 19.90 11.58
C SER A 165 -21.85 20.37 11.03
N PRO A 166 -21.46 21.64 11.27
CA PRO A 166 -20.14 22.15 10.89
C PRO A 166 -19.05 21.43 11.67
N VAL A 167 -17.92 21.19 11.00
CA VAL A 167 -16.73 20.55 11.56
C VAL A 167 -15.58 21.53 11.50
N MET A 168 -15.08 21.91 12.67
CA MET A 168 -13.89 22.76 12.80
C MET A 168 -12.65 21.87 12.86
N LEU A 169 -11.68 22.12 11.98
CA LEU A 169 -10.40 21.43 11.94
C LEU A 169 -9.33 22.32 12.59
N SER A 170 -8.42 21.72 13.36
CA SER A 170 -7.34 22.45 14.03
C SER A 170 -5.98 21.81 13.75
N GLU A 171 -4.95 22.64 13.65
CA GLU A 171 -3.56 22.19 13.47
C GLU A 171 -3.08 21.35 14.65
N ALA A 172 -3.49 21.71 15.88
CA ALA A 172 -3.20 20.94 17.08
C ALA A 172 -3.70 19.48 16.98
N GLY A 173 -4.80 19.24 16.25
CA GLY A 173 -5.37 17.93 15.96
C GLY A 173 -4.94 17.32 14.63
N ASP A 174 -3.87 17.81 13.99
CA ASP A 174 -3.43 17.40 12.64
C ASP A 174 -4.53 17.56 11.56
N TRP A 175 -5.36 18.60 11.72
CA TRP A 175 -6.51 18.88 10.88
C TRP A 175 -7.51 17.72 10.77
N VAL A 176 -7.55 16.84 11.78
CA VAL A 176 -8.50 15.72 11.88
C VAL A 176 -9.59 16.06 12.89
N ASN A 177 -10.84 15.87 12.51
CA ASN A 177 -11.95 15.88 13.45
C ASN A 177 -13.05 14.89 13.01
N SER A 178 -13.96 14.56 13.92
CA SER A 178 -15.06 13.65 13.65
C SER A 178 -16.41 14.31 13.90
N THR A 179 -17.39 13.96 13.07
CA THR A 179 -18.78 14.42 13.23
C THR A 179 -19.74 13.25 13.08
N THR A 180 -20.98 13.44 13.50
CA THR A 180 -22.02 12.42 13.44
C THR A 180 -23.16 12.91 12.56
N ILE A 181 -23.58 12.06 11.63
CA ILE A 181 -24.75 12.28 10.79
C ILE A 181 -25.94 11.65 11.52
N SER A 182 -26.94 12.46 11.87
CA SER A 182 -28.20 12.04 12.50
C SER A 182 -29.31 13.06 12.24
N PRO A 183 -30.59 12.64 12.19
CA PRO A 183 -31.09 11.28 12.26
C PRO A 183 -31.08 10.57 10.90
N LEU A 184 -30.79 9.26 10.90
CA LEU A 184 -30.84 8.37 9.74
C LEU A 184 -31.91 7.29 9.94
N TRP A 185 -32.34 6.69 8.83
CA TRP A 185 -33.26 5.55 8.85
C TRP A 185 -32.49 4.24 8.83
N PRO A 186 -32.94 3.20 9.57
CA PRO A 186 -32.32 1.88 9.53
C PRO A 186 -32.36 1.23 8.14
N ASN A 187 -31.41 0.34 7.87
CA ASN A 187 -31.29 -0.45 6.62
C ASN A 187 -31.47 0.39 5.34
N THR A 188 -30.92 1.61 5.32
CA THR A 188 -31.10 2.58 4.24
C THR A 188 -29.76 3.00 3.67
N VAL A 189 -29.69 3.13 2.34
CA VAL A 189 -28.51 3.61 1.64
C VAL A 189 -28.52 5.13 1.57
N TYR A 190 -27.40 5.71 1.98
CA TYR A 190 -27.13 7.14 1.96
C TYR A 190 -25.87 7.42 1.17
N GLU A 191 -25.73 8.66 0.71
CA GLU A 191 -24.47 9.17 0.22
C GLU A 191 -24.15 10.51 0.85
N TYR A 192 -22.86 10.78 1.06
CA TYR A 192 -22.39 12.03 1.62
C TYR A 192 -21.25 12.62 0.81
N SER A 193 -21.08 13.93 0.94
CA SER A 193 -19.93 14.68 0.45
C SER A 193 -19.61 15.82 1.43
N LEU A 194 -18.56 16.57 1.14
CA LEU A 194 -18.09 17.68 1.97
C LEU A 194 -18.28 19.01 1.25
N ALA A 195 -18.77 20.02 1.96
CA ALA A 195 -19.01 21.35 1.43
C ALA A 195 -18.33 22.42 2.30
N SER A 196 -17.93 23.51 1.67
CA SER A 196 -17.46 24.72 2.35
C SER A 196 -18.63 25.51 2.96
N SER A 197 -18.31 26.50 3.79
CA SER A 197 -19.26 27.50 4.31
C SER A 197 -20.06 28.19 3.18
N ASP A 198 -19.42 28.39 2.03
CA ASP A 198 -20.01 29.02 0.84
C ASP A 198 -20.97 28.09 0.06
N LYS A 199 -21.27 26.90 0.61
CA LYS A 199 -22.09 25.84 0.00
C LYS A 199 -21.49 25.24 -1.28
N GLU A 200 -20.26 25.57 -1.61
CA GLU A 200 -19.51 24.92 -2.67
C GLU A 200 -19.02 23.55 -2.22
N LEU A 201 -19.10 22.57 -3.12
CA LEU A 201 -18.59 21.23 -2.86
C LEU A 201 -17.06 21.25 -2.87
N LEU A 202 -16.43 20.61 -1.89
CA LEU A 202 -14.99 20.49 -1.84
C LEU A 202 -14.49 19.56 -2.95
N SER A 203 -13.23 19.75 -3.37
CA SER A 203 -12.60 18.93 -4.43
C SER A 203 -12.46 17.46 -4.04
N TYR A 204 -12.40 17.17 -2.74
CA TYR A 204 -12.40 15.83 -2.19
C TYR A 204 -13.53 15.67 -1.16
N PRO A 205 -14.33 14.58 -1.22
CA PRO A 205 -14.26 13.47 -2.17
C PRO A 205 -14.75 13.85 -3.57
N SER A 206 -14.09 13.33 -4.61
CA SER A 206 -14.43 13.63 -6.01
C SER A 206 -15.76 13.02 -6.46
N VAL A 207 -16.18 11.94 -5.81
CA VAL A 207 -17.47 11.28 -5.99
C VAL A 207 -18.11 11.13 -4.62
N PRO A 208 -19.42 11.38 -4.47
CA PRO A 208 -20.12 11.14 -3.21
C PRO A 208 -19.92 9.72 -2.71
N ILE A 209 -19.58 9.59 -1.43
CA ILE A 209 -19.32 8.30 -0.79
C ILE A 209 -20.66 7.70 -0.34
N LYS A 210 -20.93 6.46 -0.77
CA LYS A 210 -22.14 5.71 -0.43
C LYS A 210 -21.93 4.84 0.79
N PHE A 211 -22.95 4.71 1.63
CA PHE A 211 -22.96 3.82 2.78
C PHE A 211 -24.37 3.33 3.11
N LYS A 212 -24.46 2.27 3.90
CA LYS A 212 -25.72 1.66 4.34
C LYS A 212 -25.76 1.63 5.86
N THR A 213 -26.86 2.10 6.46
CA THR A 213 -27.09 1.99 7.90
C THR A 213 -27.42 0.57 8.31
N PHE A 214 -27.09 0.20 9.55
CA PHE A 214 -27.43 -1.12 10.07
C PHE A 214 -28.95 -1.32 10.14
N PRO A 215 -29.44 -2.58 10.02
CA PRO A 215 -30.84 -2.88 10.26
C PRO A 215 -31.23 -2.58 11.71
N ASP A 216 -32.53 -2.35 11.92
CA ASP A 216 -33.05 -2.13 13.28
C ASP A 216 -32.85 -3.42 14.11
N PRO A 217 -32.09 -3.39 15.22
CA PRO A 217 -31.84 -4.57 16.05
C PRO A 217 -33.11 -5.13 16.70
N ARG A 218 -34.22 -4.36 16.71
CA ARG A 218 -35.51 -4.78 17.26
C ARG A 218 -36.32 -5.62 16.28
N LEU A 219 -36.00 -5.56 14.99
CA LEU A 219 -36.68 -6.33 13.96
C LEU A 219 -35.90 -7.61 13.69
N PRO A 220 -36.58 -8.72 13.30
CA PRO A 220 -35.89 -9.94 12.92
C PRO A 220 -34.95 -9.65 11.74
N PRO A 221 -33.74 -10.23 11.74
CA PRO A 221 -32.74 -9.96 10.72
C PRO A 221 -33.28 -10.39 9.35
N SER A 222 -33.26 -9.46 8.40
CA SER A 222 -33.71 -9.71 7.03
C SER A 222 -32.67 -10.46 6.19
N ALA A 223 -31.39 -10.37 6.57
CA ALA A 223 -30.27 -10.98 5.87
C ALA A 223 -29.11 -11.30 6.84
N PRO A 224 -28.26 -12.29 6.51
CA PRO A 224 -27.04 -12.54 7.27
C PRO A 224 -26.06 -11.37 7.15
N LEU A 225 -25.49 -10.95 8.28
CA LEU A 225 -24.47 -9.92 8.35
C LEU A 225 -23.12 -10.47 7.89
N ARG A 226 -22.52 -9.85 6.88
CA ARG A 226 -21.19 -10.22 6.37
C ARG A 226 -20.23 -9.07 6.63
N PHE A 227 -19.05 -9.37 7.17
CA PHE A 227 -18.04 -8.36 7.48
C PHE A 227 -16.65 -8.89 7.19
N VAL A 228 -15.71 -7.97 6.98
CA VAL A 228 -14.29 -8.26 6.77
C VAL A 228 -13.54 -8.02 8.07
N VAL A 229 -12.54 -8.85 8.33
CA VAL A 229 -11.61 -8.66 9.45
C VAL A 229 -10.21 -8.56 8.89
N SER A 230 -9.45 -7.55 9.31
CA SER A 230 -8.06 -7.36 8.90
C SER A 230 -7.19 -6.93 10.08
N SER A 231 -5.90 -7.23 9.99
CA SER A 231 -4.85 -6.76 10.90
C SER A 231 -3.53 -6.65 10.14
N CYS A 232 -2.49 -6.14 10.79
CA CYS A 232 -1.09 -6.24 10.35
C CYS A 232 -0.82 -5.63 8.96
N MET A 233 -1.05 -4.32 8.83
CA MET A 233 -0.88 -3.63 7.56
C MET A 233 0.45 -2.86 7.52
N LYS A 234 1.40 -3.32 6.69
CA LYS A 234 2.61 -2.55 6.38
C LYS A 234 2.61 -2.09 4.92
N PRO A 235 2.70 -0.78 4.64
CA PRO A 235 2.90 -0.27 3.28
C PRO A 235 4.16 -0.87 2.63
N ASN A 236 4.06 -1.11 1.33
CA ASN A 236 5.08 -1.72 0.49
C ASN A 236 5.63 -3.05 1.00
N PHE A 237 4.81 -3.85 1.67
CA PHE A 237 5.18 -5.20 2.07
C PHE A 237 4.22 -6.25 1.46
N PRO A 238 4.72 -7.28 0.75
CA PRO A 238 6.10 -7.50 0.31
C PRO A 238 6.65 -6.40 -0.62
N TYR A 239 7.94 -6.10 -0.51
CA TYR A 239 8.58 -4.96 -1.18
C TYR A 239 8.49 -5.00 -2.71
N VAL A 240 8.16 -3.85 -3.28
CA VAL A 240 8.27 -3.54 -4.70
C VAL A 240 8.98 -2.19 -4.83
N PRO A 241 10.03 -2.08 -5.67
CA PRO A 241 10.74 -0.82 -5.85
C PRO A 241 9.81 0.31 -6.25
N PHE A 242 10.01 1.49 -5.65
CA PHE A 242 9.29 2.73 -5.96
C PHE A 242 7.77 2.67 -5.77
N LYS A 243 7.26 1.73 -4.96
CA LYS A 243 5.80 1.58 -4.68
C LYS A 243 5.47 1.73 -3.19
N GLY A 244 6.04 2.73 -2.54
CA GLY A 244 5.98 2.93 -1.09
C GLY A 244 4.63 3.09 -0.45
N GLY A 245 3.65 3.62 -1.18
CA GLY A 245 2.29 3.75 -0.71
C GLY A 245 1.45 2.50 -0.91
N ARG A 246 1.93 1.44 -1.58
CA ARG A 246 1.08 0.31 -1.99
C ARG A 246 0.84 -0.66 -0.84
N ILE A 247 -0.40 -1.11 -0.65
CA ILE A 247 -0.75 -2.16 0.30
C ILE A 247 -1.40 -3.30 -0.46
N ARG A 248 -0.63 -4.35 -0.76
CA ARG A 248 -1.09 -5.47 -1.62
C ARG A 248 -2.36 -6.13 -1.08
N GLY A 249 -2.45 -6.33 0.23
CA GLY A 249 -3.62 -6.95 0.85
C GLY A 249 -4.90 -6.15 0.59
N MET A 250 -4.82 -4.82 0.64
CA MET A 250 -5.96 -3.94 0.37
C MET A 250 -6.31 -3.89 -1.12
N ASP A 251 -5.32 -3.96 -2.02
CA ASP A 251 -5.58 -4.10 -3.46
C ASP A 251 -6.41 -5.37 -3.74
N LEU A 252 -5.97 -6.52 -3.20
CA LEU A 252 -6.65 -7.81 -3.38
C LEU A 252 -8.04 -7.82 -2.75
N LEU A 253 -8.19 -7.20 -1.57
CA LEU A 253 -9.48 -7.06 -0.91
C LEU A 253 -10.43 -6.19 -1.74
N ALA A 254 -9.96 -5.05 -2.25
CA ALA A 254 -10.77 -4.17 -3.07
C ALA A 254 -11.22 -4.86 -4.37
N ASP A 255 -10.32 -5.61 -5.02
CA ASP A 255 -10.64 -6.37 -6.24
C ASP A 255 -11.64 -7.51 -5.97
N TYR A 256 -11.61 -8.12 -4.78
CA TYR A 256 -12.58 -9.13 -4.36
C TYR A 256 -13.95 -8.54 -4.04
N LEU A 257 -13.99 -7.40 -3.33
CA LEU A 257 -15.25 -6.74 -2.93
C LEU A 257 -15.93 -6.04 -4.11
N TRP A 258 -15.14 -5.43 -4.99
CA TRP A 258 -15.61 -4.70 -6.17
C TRP A 258 -14.76 -5.10 -7.38
N PRO A 259 -15.06 -6.26 -7.99
CA PRO A 259 -14.41 -6.67 -9.22
C PRO A 259 -14.59 -5.58 -10.28
N THR A 260 -13.47 -5.06 -10.78
CA THR A 260 -13.50 -4.22 -11.97
C THR A 260 -13.82 -5.14 -13.14
N ASP A 261 -14.96 -4.96 -13.81
CA ASP A 261 -15.31 -5.67 -15.05
C ASP A 261 -14.24 -5.40 -16.12
N SER A 262 -13.17 -6.18 -16.07
CA SER A 262 -11.99 -6.07 -16.93
C SER A 262 -12.12 -7.00 -18.15
N THR A 263 -13.28 -7.63 -18.33
CA THR A 263 -13.58 -8.48 -19.50
C THR A 263 -13.81 -7.67 -20.79
N SER A 264 -13.95 -6.35 -20.71
CA SER A 264 -14.23 -5.51 -21.89
C SER A 264 -12.98 -5.01 -22.65
N ALA A 265 -11.76 -5.37 -22.23
CA ALA A 265 -10.52 -4.83 -22.83
C ALA A 265 -9.68 -5.85 -23.62
N ALA A 266 -10.12 -7.12 -23.76
CA ALA A 266 -9.28 -8.19 -24.33
C ALA A 266 -9.82 -8.87 -25.60
N VAL A 267 -10.89 -8.37 -26.22
CA VAL A 267 -11.35 -8.90 -27.53
C VAL A 267 -11.73 -7.75 -28.44
N SER A 268 -10.80 -7.34 -29.32
CA SER A 268 -11.10 -6.81 -30.66
C SER A 268 -9.80 -6.46 -31.38
N SER A 269 -9.27 -7.41 -32.16
CA SER A 269 -8.38 -7.10 -33.26
C SER A 269 -8.90 -7.79 -34.52
N THR A 270 -9.90 -7.19 -35.16
CA THR A 270 -10.12 -7.30 -36.60
C THR A 270 -10.80 -6.02 -37.10
N PRO A 271 -10.29 -5.34 -38.14
CA PRO A 271 -10.80 -4.04 -38.58
C PRO A 271 -11.71 -4.12 -39.82
N GLN A 272 -12.86 -3.44 -39.82
CA GLN A 272 -13.46 -2.72 -40.98
C GLN A 272 -14.82 -2.06 -40.62
N PRO A 273 -15.34 -1.08 -41.40
CA PRO A 273 -15.53 0.28 -40.89
C PRO A 273 -16.97 0.82 -40.94
N SER A 274 -17.11 2.02 -40.36
CA SER A 274 -18.12 3.06 -40.57
C SER A 274 -19.58 2.73 -40.28
N ASN A 275 -20.10 3.32 -39.20
CA ASN A 275 -21.13 4.36 -39.30
C ASN A 275 -21.10 5.24 -38.04
N MET A 276 -21.09 6.56 -38.26
CA MET A 276 -21.18 7.57 -37.23
C MET A 276 -22.62 7.63 -36.72
N GLU A 277 -22.80 7.51 -35.41
CA GLU A 277 -23.87 8.20 -34.71
C GLU A 277 -23.46 8.44 -33.26
N ALA A 278 -23.56 9.71 -32.85
CA ALA A 278 -23.14 10.22 -31.57
C ALA A 278 -24.10 9.76 -30.46
N GLY A 279 -23.55 9.18 -29.39
CA GLY A 279 -24.28 8.81 -28.19
C GLY A 279 -23.38 8.94 -26.97
N LEU A 280 -23.38 10.12 -26.35
CA LEU A 280 -22.87 10.34 -25.00
C LEU A 280 -23.71 9.51 -24.02
N THR A 281 -23.11 8.52 -23.37
CA THR A 281 -23.31 8.14 -21.95
C THR A 281 -22.67 6.79 -21.66
N ASN A 282 -21.42 6.80 -21.24
CA ASN A 282 -20.87 5.71 -20.43
C ASN A 282 -20.36 6.32 -19.13
N TYR A 283 -21.28 6.46 -18.17
CA TYR A 283 -20.92 6.65 -16.77
C TYR A 283 -20.53 5.27 -16.21
N PRO A 284 -19.29 5.04 -15.74
CA PRO A 284 -18.97 3.85 -14.97
C PRO A 284 -19.47 4.08 -13.54
N GLY A 285 -20.80 3.98 -13.35
CA GLY A 285 -21.47 4.46 -12.14
C GLY A 285 -22.38 3.45 -11.44
N GLU A 286 -22.51 2.23 -11.96
CA GLU A 286 -23.29 1.18 -11.32
C GLU A 286 -22.35 0.18 -10.62
N VAL A 287 -21.60 0.68 -9.62
CA VAL A 287 -20.92 -0.21 -8.68
C VAL A 287 -22.01 -0.83 -7.81
N ALA A 288 -22.32 -2.09 -8.10
CA ALA A 288 -23.28 -2.89 -7.37
C ALA A 288 -23.04 -2.76 -5.86
N LEU A 289 -24.06 -2.27 -5.15
CA LEU A 289 -24.12 -2.24 -3.68
C LEU A 289 -24.20 -3.65 -3.06
N SER A 290 -24.07 -4.70 -3.89
CA SER A 290 -23.91 -6.10 -3.48
C SER A 290 -22.44 -6.42 -3.20
N ALA A 291 -21.72 -5.52 -2.52
CA ALA A 291 -20.44 -5.89 -1.94
C ALA A 291 -20.69 -7.07 -0.97
N PRO A 292 -19.86 -8.12 -0.97
CA PRO A 292 -20.10 -9.30 -0.14
C PRO A 292 -19.90 -9.04 1.36
N ALA A 293 -19.63 -7.80 1.78
CA ALA A 293 -19.47 -7.37 3.16
C ALA A 293 -20.06 -5.98 3.39
N GLU A 294 -20.62 -5.74 4.58
CA GLU A 294 -21.26 -4.48 4.98
C GLU A 294 -20.31 -3.53 5.73
N PHE A 295 -19.32 -4.06 6.45
CA PHE A 295 -18.31 -3.28 7.16
C PHE A 295 -17.00 -4.07 7.36
N MET A 296 -15.94 -3.38 7.78
CA MET A 296 -14.65 -3.95 8.13
C MET A 296 -14.31 -3.68 9.60
N LEU A 297 -13.78 -4.70 10.26
CA LEU A 297 -13.14 -4.60 11.57
C LEU A 297 -11.63 -4.66 11.41
N PHE A 298 -10.94 -3.69 11.99
CA PHE A 298 -9.49 -3.67 12.02
C PHE A 298 -9.01 -4.03 13.44
N LEU A 299 -8.38 -5.19 13.61
CA LEU A 299 -8.09 -5.77 14.93
C LEU A 299 -6.76 -5.32 15.56
N GLY A 300 -6.06 -4.37 14.94
CA GLY A 300 -4.80 -3.85 15.42
C GLY A 300 -3.66 -3.95 14.40
N ASP A 301 -2.53 -3.35 14.76
CA ASP A 301 -1.35 -3.21 13.91
C ASP A 301 -1.66 -2.52 12.58
N SER A 302 -2.38 -1.40 12.67
CA SER A 302 -2.70 -0.56 11.52
C SER A 302 -1.46 0.18 11.07
N VAL A 303 -0.63 0.63 12.02
CA VAL A 303 0.69 1.22 11.81
C VAL A 303 1.75 0.38 12.51
N TYR A 304 2.94 0.32 11.92
CA TYR A 304 4.14 -0.23 12.56
C TYR A 304 5.13 0.91 12.81
N ALA A 305 5.50 1.13 14.07
CA ALA A 305 6.45 2.18 14.45
C ALA A 305 7.89 1.65 14.61
N ASP A 306 8.03 0.36 14.91
CA ASP A 306 9.26 -0.30 15.34
C ASP A 306 10.05 -0.95 14.19
N VAL A 307 9.37 -1.31 13.09
CA VAL A 307 9.95 -2.05 11.98
C VAL A 307 9.94 -1.30 10.64
N PRO A 308 11.04 -1.37 9.87
CA PRO A 308 12.33 -1.99 10.21
C PRO A 308 13.24 -1.05 11.04
N TYR A 309 12.89 0.23 11.13
CA TYR A 309 13.61 1.23 11.90
C TYR A 309 12.64 2.04 12.74
N TYR A 310 12.98 2.23 14.02
CA TYR A 310 12.21 3.04 14.95
C TYR A 310 12.70 4.48 14.91
N PHE A 311 11.82 5.41 14.53
CA PHE A 311 12.15 6.84 14.34
C PHE A 311 11.84 7.71 15.57
N GLY A 312 11.43 7.14 16.70
CA GLY A 312 11.12 7.86 17.93
C GLY A 312 9.64 7.78 18.34
N ASP A 313 9.34 8.27 19.55
CA ASP A 313 8.03 8.26 20.22
C ASP A 313 7.26 9.58 20.14
N ASN A 314 7.76 10.55 19.37
CA ASN A 314 7.10 11.85 19.24
C ASN A 314 5.71 11.72 18.58
N LEU A 315 4.76 12.56 19.00
CA LEU A 315 3.39 12.56 18.47
C LEU A 315 3.34 12.66 16.93
N ASP A 316 4.19 13.51 16.34
CA ASP A 316 4.25 13.68 14.89
C ASP A 316 4.81 12.43 14.17
N ALA A 317 5.71 11.66 14.82
CA ALA A 317 6.20 10.40 14.26
C ALA A 317 5.05 9.40 14.05
N TYR A 318 4.09 9.34 14.98
CA TYR A 318 2.89 8.50 14.82
C TYR A 318 1.90 9.08 13.81
N ARG A 319 1.67 10.40 13.82
CA ARG A 319 0.80 11.08 12.84
C ARG A 319 1.24 10.79 11.42
N ARG A 320 2.54 10.91 11.14
CA ARG A 320 3.15 10.54 9.87
C ARG A 320 2.75 9.14 9.39
N LEU A 321 2.87 8.13 10.26
CA LEU A 321 2.54 6.74 9.92
C LEU A 321 1.07 6.58 9.51
N TYR A 322 0.16 7.24 10.23
CA TYR A 322 -1.25 7.27 9.86
C TYR A 322 -1.51 8.02 8.55
N ARG A 323 -0.94 9.23 8.38
CA ARG A 323 -1.08 10.01 7.14
C ARG A 323 -0.66 9.21 5.92
N ARG A 324 0.48 8.52 6.00
CA ARG A 324 0.98 7.65 4.92
C ARG A 324 0.00 6.53 4.55
N ILE A 325 -0.60 5.89 5.55
CA ILE A 325 -1.62 4.85 5.30
C ILE A 325 -2.85 5.42 4.63
N TYR A 326 -3.39 6.53 5.13
CA TYR A 326 -4.59 7.12 4.53
C TYR A 326 -4.33 7.76 3.15
N GLN A 327 -3.09 8.18 2.88
CA GLN A 327 -2.66 8.63 1.55
C GLN A 327 -2.51 7.46 0.56
N SER A 328 -2.35 6.22 1.04
CA SER A 328 -2.22 5.04 0.18
C SER A 328 -3.39 4.91 -0.79
N PRO A 329 -3.14 4.85 -2.10
CA PRO A 329 -4.20 4.55 -3.07
C PRO A 329 -4.84 3.18 -2.82
N SER A 330 -4.06 2.20 -2.36
CA SER A 330 -4.54 0.85 -2.05
C SER A 330 -5.54 0.85 -0.91
N PHE A 331 -5.22 1.54 0.19
CA PHE A 331 -6.13 1.61 1.34
C PHE A 331 -7.36 2.47 1.05
N ARG A 332 -7.19 3.56 0.29
CA ARG A 332 -8.26 4.45 -0.16
C ARG A 332 -9.35 3.76 -0.95
N ARG A 333 -9.00 2.80 -1.81
CA ARG A 333 -9.99 1.96 -2.50
C ARG A 333 -10.94 1.21 -1.56
N VAL A 334 -10.53 0.94 -0.32
CA VAL A 334 -11.30 0.21 0.68
C VAL A 334 -12.05 1.17 1.61
N TYR A 335 -11.35 2.05 2.33
CA TYR A 335 -11.98 2.88 3.39
C TYR A 335 -13.00 3.89 2.84
N GLU A 336 -12.92 4.28 1.57
CA GLU A 336 -13.91 5.17 0.95
C GLU A 336 -15.22 4.47 0.59
N ARG A 337 -15.26 3.14 0.62
CA ARG A 337 -16.42 2.35 0.16
C ARG A 337 -16.94 1.37 1.21
N LEU A 338 -16.09 0.97 2.14
CA LEU A 338 -16.42 0.05 3.22
C LEU A 338 -16.20 0.77 4.56
N PRO A 339 -17.25 0.92 5.38
CA PRO A 339 -17.14 1.48 6.72
C PRO A 339 -16.16 0.68 7.57
N ASP A 340 -15.25 1.37 8.26
CA ASP A 340 -14.17 0.75 9.00
C ASP A 340 -14.18 1.12 10.50
N HIS A 341 -14.19 0.07 11.33
CA HIS A 341 -14.00 0.19 12.76
C HIS A 341 -12.53 -0.10 13.07
N ILE A 342 -11.76 0.98 13.23
CA ILE A 342 -10.37 0.98 13.70
C ILE A 342 -10.34 1.33 15.18
#